data_AF-A0A8B6GEJ2-F1
#
_entry.id   AF-A0A8B6GEJ2-F1
#
_cell.length_a   1.000
_cell.length_b   1.000
_cell.length_c   1.000
_cell.angle_alpha   90.00
_cell.angle_beta   90.00
_cell.angle_gamma   90.00
#
_symmetry.space_group_name_H-M   'P 1'
#
loop_
_entity.id
_entity.type
_entity.pdbx_description
1 polymer ?
#
loop_
_entity_poly.entity_id
_entity_poly.type
_entity_poly.pdbx_seq_one_letter_code
_entity_poly.pdbx_strand_id
1 'polypeptide(L)'
;MMCGNACKCEKMSRCISLTCFGKFLHTVIAGWDDSECVRTFDILNSHTAVNKNVKMIVNSKPGLHSRCEYEIRCYFRRIFLDHCQSINERAFWLTRILKPWPMVHQSRLLYILYGPTLEEEILWYELCENTPIDSEQSAKHFGELANALQILHCYPKEWSEDNIISVLDELTSSPDEWLAENVAHLLILCGDLITSKMLISKAINGRIMELSSITTSFCVVCVKNSFSLSYVMTMIQNILDAMDNGKKRLQFFNSVMDMFRELILDMHEFSDPEDTHGNDMYYMVTALAEFTKKIIQLAYKNSITL
;
A
#
# COMPACT_ATOMS: atom_id res chain seq x y z
N MET A 1 -21.34 -21.65 -0.77
CA MET A 1 -21.98 -20.99 -1.92
C MET A 1 -21.12 -19.82 -2.41
N MET A 2 -20.11 -20.06 -3.26
CA MET A 2 -19.86 -19.09 -4.34
C MET A 2 -21.18 -19.00 -5.10
N CYS A 3 -21.65 -17.79 -5.45
CA CYS A 3 -23.00 -17.55 -5.96
C CYS A 3 -23.50 -18.76 -6.76
N GLY A 4 -24.55 -19.45 -6.31
CA GLY A 4 -25.05 -20.67 -6.98
C GLY A 4 -25.49 -20.42 -8.44
N ASN A 5 -25.54 -19.14 -8.81
CA ASN A 5 -25.76 -18.60 -10.14
C ASN A 5 -24.52 -17.84 -10.67
N ALA A 6 -23.28 -18.19 -10.32
CA ALA A 6 -22.08 -17.55 -10.87
C ALA A 6 -22.03 -17.63 -12.41
N CYS A 7 -22.67 -18.64 -13.02
CA CYS A 7 -22.87 -18.73 -14.47
C CYS A 7 -24.00 -17.83 -15.04
N LYS A 8 -24.81 -17.18 -14.19
CA LYS A 8 -25.92 -16.28 -14.56
C LYS A 8 -25.80 -14.87 -13.96
N CYS A 9 -24.76 -14.59 -13.18
CA CYS A 9 -24.51 -13.28 -12.62
C CYS A 9 -23.72 -12.47 -13.67
N GLU A 10 -24.41 -11.62 -14.43
CA GLU A 10 -23.79 -10.85 -15.53
C GLU A 10 -22.62 -9.96 -15.07
N LYS A 11 -22.65 -9.48 -13.81
CA LYS A 11 -21.58 -8.66 -13.21
C LYS A 11 -21.35 -9.05 -11.75
N MET A 12 -20.19 -9.61 -11.43
CA MET A 12 -19.83 -10.00 -10.07
C MET A 12 -19.67 -8.77 -9.16
N SER A 13 -19.22 -7.65 -9.73
CA SER A 13 -19.14 -6.32 -9.11
C SER A 13 -20.50 -5.77 -8.65
N ARG A 14 -21.61 -6.38 -9.05
CA ARG A 14 -22.97 -5.98 -8.64
C ARG A 14 -23.79 -7.16 -8.13
N CYS A 15 -23.13 -8.22 -7.66
CA CYS A 15 -23.83 -9.41 -7.16
C CYS A 15 -24.70 -9.08 -5.94
N ILE A 16 -26.02 -8.97 -6.17
CA ILE A 16 -27.02 -8.70 -5.13
C ILE A 16 -27.04 -9.85 -4.12
N SER A 17 -26.94 -11.10 -4.56
CA SER A 17 -26.98 -12.27 -3.67
C SER A 17 -25.87 -12.25 -2.62
N LEU A 18 -24.63 -11.94 -3.00
CA LEU A 18 -23.51 -11.84 -2.05
C LEU A 18 -23.72 -10.68 -1.07
N THR A 19 -24.18 -9.54 -1.58
CA THR A 19 -24.44 -8.34 -0.76
C THR A 19 -25.58 -8.57 0.24
N CYS A 20 -26.68 -9.19 -0.19
CA CYS A 20 -27.79 -9.54 0.69
C CYS A 20 -27.39 -10.59 1.72
N PHE A 21 -26.59 -11.58 1.32
CA PHE A 21 -26.07 -12.59 2.22
C PHE A 21 -25.16 -11.99 3.30
N GLY A 22 -24.25 -11.09 2.94
CA GLY A 22 -23.41 -10.37 3.89
C GLY A 22 -24.23 -9.55 4.89
N LYS A 23 -25.19 -8.76 4.41
CA LYS A 23 -26.11 -8.02 5.30
C LYS A 23 -26.87 -8.95 6.27
N PHE A 24 -27.41 -10.05 5.75
CA PHE A 24 -28.09 -11.05 6.57
C PHE A 24 -27.15 -11.65 7.61
N LEU A 25 -25.95 -12.06 7.21
CA LEU A 25 -24.93 -12.64 8.08
C LEU A 25 -24.60 -11.70 9.24
N HIS A 26 -24.23 -10.45 8.96
CA HIS A 26 -23.89 -9.45 9.99
C HIS A 26 -25.07 -9.12 10.90
N THR A 27 -26.32 -9.27 10.43
CA THR A 27 -27.51 -9.13 11.27
C THR A 27 -27.68 -10.31 12.22
N VAL A 28 -27.43 -11.54 11.74
CA VAL A 28 -27.59 -12.77 12.53
C VAL A 28 -26.53 -12.88 13.60
N ILE A 29 -25.28 -12.55 13.28
CA ILE A 29 -24.15 -12.64 14.23
C ILE A 29 -24.02 -11.40 15.11
N ALA A 30 -24.96 -10.45 15.02
CA ALA A 30 -24.93 -9.25 15.84
C ALA A 30 -25.00 -9.62 17.34
N GLY A 31 -24.00 -9.21 18.10
CA GLY A 31 -23.89 -9.51 19.53
C GLY A 31 -23.28 -10.87 19.87
N TRP A 32 -22.87 -11.66 18.88
CA TRP A 32 -22.13 -12.90 19.09
C TRP A 32 -20.70 -12.58 19.55
N ASP A 33 -20.08 -13.53 20.25
CA ASP A 33 -18.68 -13.40 20.63
C ASP A 33 -17.72 -13.77 19.49
N ASP A 34 -16.43 -13.45 19.68
CA ASP A 34 -15.37 -13.72 18.71
C ASP A 34 -15.31 -15.21 18.31
N SER A 35 -15.58 -16.13 19.25
CA SER A 35 -15.46 -17.58 19.03
C SER A 35 -16.59 -18.13 18.16
N GLU A 36 -17.81 -17.63 18.36
CA GLU A 36 -18.97 -17.96 17.52
C GLU A 36 -18.82 -17.38 16.11
N CYS A 37 -18.27 -16.17 16.01
CA CYS A 37 -17.94 -15.53 14.73
C CYS A 37 -16.86 -16.33 13.97
N VAL A 38 -15.80 -16.79 14.66
CA VAL A 38 -14.77 -17.67 14.06
C VAL A 38 -15.41 -18.96 13.53
N ARG A 39 -16.24 -19.63 14.33
CA ARG A 39 -16.89 -20.87 13.91
C ARG A 39 -17.75 -20.65 12.67
N THR A 40 -18.45 -19.52 12.59
CA THR A 40 -19.25 -19.14 11.41
C THR A 40 -18.37 -18.93 10.18
N PHE A 41 -17.25 -18.23 10.33
CA PHE A 41 -16.25 -18.05 9.27
C PHE A 41 -15.79 -19.39 8.70
N ASP A 42 -15.40 -20.32 9.58
CA ASP A 42 -14.87 -21.63 9.19
C ASP A 42 -15.92 -22.45 8.46
N ILE A 43 -17.15 -22.50 8.97
CA ILE A 43 -18.27 -23.20 8.33
C ILE A 43 -18.53 -22.65 6.92
N LEU A 44 -18.60 -21.32 6.77
CA LEU A 44 -18.83 -20.69 5.46
C LEU A 44 -17.70 -21.00 4.49
N ASN A 45 -16.45 -20.94 4.94
CA ASN A 45 -15.29 -21.20 4.10
C ASN A 45 -15.16 -22.67 3.70
N SER A 46 -15.53 -23.61 4.58
CA SER A 46 -15.62 -25.03 4.28
C SER A 46 -16.71 -25.33 3.23
N HIS A 47 -17.92 -24.78 3.40
CA HIS A 47 -19.03 -25.02 2.46
C HIS A 47 -18.88 -24.34 1.10
N THR A 48 -18.04 -23.32 0.98
CA THR A 48 -17.78 -22.59 -0.27
C THR A 48 -16.56 -23.11 -1.01
N ALA A 49 -15.76 -23.97 -0.37
CA ALA A 49 -14.43 -24.36 -0.84
C ALA A 49 -13.50 -23.16 -1.13
N VAL A 50 -13.78 -21.99 -0.53
CA VAL A 50 -13.03 -20.75 -0.79
C VAL A 50 -11.56 -20.92 -0.43
N ASN A 51 -11.23 -21.66 0.63
CA ASN A 51 -9.84 -21.91 1.04
C ASN A 51 -9.04 -22.66 -0.04
N LYS A 52 -9.68 -23.55 -0.81
CA LYS A 52 -9.02 -24.24 -1.94
C LYS A 52 -8.70 -23.24 -3.06
N ASN A 53 -9.64 -22.33 -3.35
CA ASN A 53 -9.47 -21.31 -4.38
C ASN A 53 -8.43 -20.26 -3.96
N VAL A 54 -8.46 -19.80 -2.71
CA VAL A 54 -7.41 -18.93 -2.15
C VAL A 54 -6.06 -19.62 -2.26
N LYS A 55 -5.94 -20.89 -1.83
CA LYS A 55 -4.69 -21.64 -1.94
C LYS A 55 -4.20 -21.70 -3.39
N MET A 56 -5.08 -21.94 -4.34
CA MET A 56 -4.73 -21.97 -5.77
C MET A 56 -4.19 -20.61 -6.21
N ILE A 57 -4.93 -19.52 -5.99
CA ILE A 57 -4.52 -18.20 -6.49
C ILE A 57 -3.24 -17.70 -5.84
N VAL A 58 -3.04 -17.88 -4.52
CA VAL A 58 -1.84 -17.37 -3.84
C VAL A 58 -0.57 -18.13 -4.21
N ASN A 59 -0.68 -19.38 -4.67
CA ASN A 59 0.47 -20.18 -5.14
C ASN A 59 0.72 -20.10 -6.66
N SER A 60 -0.23 -19.57 -7.43
CA SER A 60 -0.11 -19.37 -8.88
C SER A 60 0.55 -18.03 -9.22
N LYS A 61 0.99 -17.80 -10.47
CA LYS A 61 1.45 -16.45 -10.87
C LYS A 61 0.30 -15.42 -10.75
N PRO A 62 0.55 -14.18 -10.29
CA PRO A 62 -0.44 -13.09 -10.31
C PRO A 62 -1.11 -12.94 -11.68
N GLY A 63 -2.43 -12.83 -11.69
CA GLY A 63 -3.24 -12.68 -12.91
C GLY A 63 -3.52 -13.98 -13.68
N LEU A 64 -2.86 -15.11 -13.35
CA LEU A 64 -3.09 -16.40 -14.03
C LEU A 64 -4.54 -16.89 -13.88
N HIS A 65 -5.19 -16.54 -12.79
CA HIS A 65 -6.57 -16.90 -12.50
C HIS A 65 -7.43 -15.65 -12.21
N SER A 66 -7.34 -14.63 -13.08
CA SER A 66 -7.97 -13.30 -12.89
C SER A 66 -9.41 -13.36 -12.39
N ARG A 67 -10.26 -14.17 -13.05
CA ARG A 67 -11.64 -14.40 -12.63
C ARG A 67 -11.76 -14.92 -11.21
N CYS A 68 -10.95 -15.92 -10.83
CA CYS A 68 -11.00 -16.51 -9.50
C CYS A 68 -10.49 -15.53 -8.44
N GLU A 69 -9.44 -14.75 -8.74
CA GLU A 69 -8.93 -13.68 -7.88
C GLU A 69 -10.04 -12.65 -7.57
N TYR A 70 -10.78 -12.21 -8.60
CA TYR A 70 -11.89 -11.28 -8.41
C TYR A 70 -13.10 -11.89 -7.69
N GLU A 71 -13.41 -13.17 -7.93
CA GLU A 71 -14.44 -13.91 -7.19
C GLU A 71 -14.09 -14.00 -5.69
N ILE A 72 -12.82 -14.23 -5.36
CA ILE A 72 -12.31 -14.20 -3.98
C ILE A 72 -12.44 -12.81 -3.37
N ARG A 73 -12.04 -11.75 -4.10
CA ARG A 73 -12.26 -10.36 -3.66
C ARG A 73 -13.71 -10.13 -3.30
N CYS A 74 -14.63 -10.44 -4.23
CA CYS A 74 -16.06 -10.23 -4.03
C CYS A 74 -16.62 -11.05 -2.86
N TYR A 75 -16.20 -12.31 -2.71
CA TYR A 75 -16.62 -13.16 -1.61
C TYR A 75 -16.26 -12.54 -0.26
N PHE A 76 -14.98 -12.21 -0.04
CA PHE A 76 -14.55 -11.67 1.25
C PHE A 76 -15.08 -10.26 1.51
N ARG A 77 -15.02 -9.38 0.50
CA ARG A 77 -15.48 -8.00 0.63
C ARG A 77 -16.97 -7.93 0.94
N ARG A 78 -17.81 -8.56 0.13
CA ARG A 78 -19.27 -8.44 0.26
C ARG A 78 -19.85 -9.24 1.39
N ILE A 79 -19.21 -10.34 1.82
CA ILE A 79 -19.78 -11.16 2.91
C ILE A 79 -19.31 -10.65 4.27
N PHE A 80 -18.04 -10.24 4.40
CA PHE A 80 -17.44 -9.96 5.71
C PHE A 80 -16.97 -8.51 5.89
N LEU A 81 -16.37 -7.86 4.88
CA LEU A 81 -15.63 -6.60 5.10
C LEU A 81 -16.46 -5.33 4.88
N ASP A 82 -17.35 -5.34 3.88
CA ASP A 82 -18.10 -4.16 3.42
C ASP A 82 -19.27 -3.82 4.36
N HIS A 83 -19.67 -4.76 5.21
CA HIS A 83 -20.76 -4.61 6.17
C HIS A 83 -20.29 -4.34 7.60
N CYS A 84 -18.98 -4.31 7.83
CA CYS A 84 -18.41 -3.95 9.11
C CYS A 84 -18.84 -2.52 9.51
N GLN A 85 -19.30 -2.36 10.75
CA GLN A 85 -19.75 -1.07 11.30
C GLN A 85 -18.65 -0.38 12.12
N SER A 86 -17.63 -1.13 12.53
CA SER A 86 -16.52 -0.62 13.34
C SER A 86 -15.16 -1.02 12.79
N ILE A 87 -14.13 -0.24 13.16
CA ILE A 87 -12.72 -0.55 12.87
C ILE A 87 -12.32 -1.91 13.46
N ASN A 88 -12.76 -2.21 14.68
CA ASN A 88 -12.45 -3.48 15.35
C ASN A 88 -13.05 -4.69 14.63
N GLU A 89 -14.30 -4.58 14.17
CA GLU A 89 -14.94 -5.65 13.40
C GLU A 89 -14.22 -5.88 12.06
N ARG A 90 -13.86 -4.80 11.36
CA ARG A 90 -13.09 -4.90 10.12
C ARG A 90 -11.69 -5.49 10.37
N ALA A 91 -11.03 -5.10 11.45
CA ALA A 91 -9.74 -5.66 11.86
C ALA A 91 -9.84 -7.16 12.17
N PHE A 92 -10.90 -7.58 12.89
CA PHE A 92 -11.18 -8.98 13.19
C PHE A 92 -11.30 -9.80 11.89
N TRP A 93 -12.17 -9.38 10.96
CA TRP A 93 -12.38 -10.12 9.71
C TRP A 93 -11.15 -10.13 8.81
N LEU A 94 -10.45 -9.00 8.66
CA LEU A 94 -9.18 -8.97 7.93
C LEU A 94 -8.15 -9.91 8.54
N THR A 95 -8.03 -9.93 9.87
CA THR A 95 -7.11 -10.83 10.56
C THR A 95 -7.45 -12.29 10.28
N ARG A 96 -8.73 -12.67 10.31
CA ARG A 96 -9.18 -14.04 10.02
C ARG A 96 -8.93 -14.45 8.57
N ILE A 97 -9.01 -13.51 7.63
CA ILE A 97 -8.71 -13.76 6.21
C ILE A 97 -7.20 -13.94 5.99
N LEU A 98 -6.37 -13.11 6.63
CA LEU A 98 -4.93 -13.02 6.35
C LEU A 98 -4.08 -14.01 7.16
N LYS A 99 -4.21 -14.02 8.50
CA LYS A 99 -3.30 -14.77 9.39
C LYS A 99 -3.16 -16.27 9.15
N PRO A 100 -4.15 -17.00 8.57
CA PRO A 100 -3.95 -18.41 8.22
C PRO A 100 -2.86 -18.65 7.17
N TRP A 101 -2.40 -17.60 6.47
CA TRP A 101 -1.46 -17.71 5.36
C TRP A 101 -0.06 -17.20 5.74
N PRO A 102 1.02 -17.70 5.11
CA PRO A 102 2.36 -17.12 5.23
C PRO A 102 2.40 -15.64 4.80
N MET A 103 3.41 -14.89 5.28
CA MET A 103 3.51 -13.44 5.09
C MET A 103 3.33 -12.98 3.63
N VAL A 104 4.03 -13.61 2.68
CA VAL A 104 3.93 -13.33 1.24
C VAL A 104 2.50 -13.50 0.70
N HIS A 105 1.76 -14.47 1.23
CA HIS A 105 0.37 -14.69 0.82
C HIS A 105 -0.58 -13.70 1.51
N GLN A 106 -0.23 -13.18 2.69
CA GLN A 106 -0.99 -12.13 3.36
C GLN A 106 -0.95 -10.83 2.55
N SER A 107 0.23 -10.39 2.13
CA SER A 107 0.38 -9.20 1.28
C SER A 107 -0.39 -9.36 -0.03
N ARG A 108 -0.26 -10.52 -0.68
CA ARG A 108 -0.97 -10.83 -1.91
C ARG A 108 -2.50 -10.82 -1.76
N LEU A 109 -3.02 -11.41 -0.69
CA LEU A 109 -4.45 -11.37 -0.38
C LEU A 109 -4.91 -9.94 -0.13
N LEU A 110 -4.12 -9.13 0.57
CA LEU A 110 -4.44 -7.73 0.80
C LEU A 110 -4.54 -6.96 -0.54
N TYR A 111 -3.63 -7.22 -1.47
CA TYR A 111 -3.70 -6.66 -2.83
C TYR A 111 -4.94 -7.14 -3.61
N ILE A 112 -5.30 -8.43 -3.53
CA ILE A 112 -6.53 -8.94 -4.16
C ILE A 112 -7.76 -8.21 -3.62
N LEU A 113 -7.81 -7.97 -2.30
CA LEU A 113 -8.93 -7.34 -1.62
C LEU A 113 -9.08 -5.85 -1.96
N TYR A 114 -7.97 -5.12 -2.09
CA TYR A 114 -7.97 -3.65 -2.08
C TYR A 114 -7.16 -2.98 -3.20
N GLY A 115 -6.39 -3.74 -3.98
CA GLY A 115 -5.65 -3.22 -5.13
C GLY A 115 -6.57 -2.70 -6.24
N PRO A 116 -6.02 -1.97 -7.22
CA PRO A 116 -6.77 -1.41 -8.34
C PRO A 116 -7.42 -2.50 -9.18
N THR A 117 -8.59 -2.18 -9.75
CA THR A 117 -9.35 -3.09 -10.60
C THR A 117 -9.92 -2.39 -11.82
N LEU A 118 -9.98 -3.09 -12.95
CA LEU A 118 -10.67 -2.68 -14.17
C LEU A 118 -11.49 -3.86 -14.68
N GLU A 119 -12.73 -3.63 -15.09
CA GLU A 119 -13.60 -4.64 -15.71
C GLU A 119 -13.68 -6.01 -14.98
N GLU A 120 -13.72 -5.98 -13.64
CA GLU A 120 -13.77 -7.19 -12.79
C GLU A 120 -12.48 -8.02 -12.79
N GLU A 121 -11.33 -7.37 -13.06
CA GLU A 121 -10.00 -7.96 -12.94
C GLU A 121 -9.11 -7.15 -12.00
N ILE A 122 -8.16 -7.83 -11.35
CA ILE A 122 -7.14 -7.20 -10.49
C ILE A 122 -5.98 -6.73 -11.37
N LEU A 123 -5.64 -5.45 -11.30
CA LEU A 123 -4.58 -4.86 -12.12
C LEU A 123 -3.20 -5.00 -11.47
N TRP A 124 -2.68 -6.23 -11.44
CA TRP A 124 -1.44 -6.59 -10.75
C TRP A 124 -0.20 -5.75 -11.06
N TYR A 125 -0.05 -5.31 -12.31
CA TYR A 125 1.15 -4.59 -12.78
C TYR A 125 0.96 -3.07 -12.83
N GLU A 126 -0.24 -2.56 -12.53
CA GLU A 126 -0.56 -1.12 -12.60
C GLU A 126 0.39 -0.28 -11.75
N LEU A 127 0.74 -0.76 -10.56
CA LEU A 127 1.60 -0.03 -9.63
C LEU A 127 3.10 -0.25 -9.89
N CYS A 128 3.45 -1.12 -10.84
CA CYS A 128 4.81 -1.36 -11.29
C CYS A 128 5.14 -0.53 -12.55
N GLU A 129 4.12 -0.17 -13.34
CA GLU A 129 4.30 0.44 -14.66
C GLU A 129 3.80 1.88 -14.72
N ASN A 130 2.78 2.24 -13.95
CA ASN A 130 2.10 3.52 -14.03
C ASN A 130 2.09 4.26 -12.68
N THR A 131 2.19 5.59 -12.72
CA THR A 131 2.04 6.45 -11.53
C THR A 131 0.75 7.27 -11.62
N PRO A 132 0.07 7.57 -10.49
CA PRO A 132 -1.05 8.50 -10.51
C PRO A 132 -0.65 9.88 -11.03
N ILE A 133 -1.55 10.49 -11.80
CA ILE A 133 -1.34 11.85 -12.34
C ILE A 133 -1.66 12.90 -11.27
N ASP A 134 -2.58 12.60 -10.34
CA ASP A 134 -3.03 13.51 -9.30
C ASP A 134 -3.40 12.80 -7.98
N SER A 135 -3.75 13.60 -6.98
CA SER A 135 -4.14 13.12 -5.65
C SER A 135 -5.44 12.30 -5.65
N GLU A 136 -6.36 12.54 -6.59
CA GLU A 136 -7.63 11.83 -6.66
C GLU A 136 -7.41 10.39 -7.15
N GLN A 137 -6.63 10.23 -8.22
CA GLN A 137 -6.22 8.93 -8.72
C GLN A 137 -5.36 8.17 -7.69
N SER A 138 -4.48 8.88 -6.98
CA SER A 138 -3.73 8.29 -5.86
C SER A 138 -4.65 7.74 -4.77
N ALA A 139 -5.63 8.54 -4.32
CA ALA A 139 -6.62 8.10 -3.33
C ALA A 139 -7.43 6.89 -3.82
N LYS A 140 -7.76 6.84 -5.12
CA LYS A 140 -8.47 5.71 -5.73
C LYS A 140 -7.62 4.43 -5.78
N HIS A 141 -6.33 4.53 -6.10
CA HIS A 141 -5.43 3.38 -6.23
C HIS A 141 -4.98 2.82 -4.87
N PHE A 142 -4.74 3.70 -3.89
CA PHE A 142 -4.09 3.33 -2.63
C PHE A 142 -4.96 3.50 -1.40
N GLY A 143 -6.06 4.26 -1.46
CA GLY A 143 -6.83 4.67 -0.28
C GLY A 143 -7.39 3.51 0.52
N GLU A 144 -8.02 2.53 -0.13
CA GLU A 144 -8.55 1.36 0.58
C GLU A 144 -7.45 0.46 1.14
N LEU A 145 -6.33 0.35 0.43
CA LEU A 145 -5.18 -0.45 0.84
C LEU A 145 -4.47 0.17 2.05
N ALA A 146 -4.24 1.49 2.02
CA ALA A 146 -3.72 2.26 3.14
C ALA A 146 -4.64 2.16 4.36
N ASN A 147 -5.96 2.29 4.15
CA ASN A 147 -6.94 2.16 5.23
C ASN A 147 -6.89 0.76 5.87
N ALA A 148 -6.76 -0.30 5.07
CA ALA A 148 -6.64 -1.66 5.59
C ALA A 148 -5.36 -1.82 6.42
N LEU A 149 -4.22 -1.30 5.97
CA LEU A 149 -2.96 -1.33 6.73
C LEU A 149 -3.08 -0.56 8.06
N GLN A 150 -3.72 0.60 8.06
CA GLN A 150 -3.99 1.37 9.28
C GLN A 150 -4.88 0.61 10.26
N ILE A 151 -5.94 -0.04 9.77
CA ILE A 151 -6.84 -0.86 10.60
C ILE A 151 -6.06 -2.00 11.27
N LEU A 152 -5.23 -2.71 10.51
CA LEU A 152 -4.41 -3.80 11.06
C LEU A 152 -3.38 -3.27 12.07
N HIS A 153 -2.72 -2.15 11.77
CA HIS A 153 -1.78 -1.49 12.68
C HIS A 153 -2.43 -1.07 14.01
N CYS A 154 -3.68 -0.58 13.96
CA CYS A 154 -4.46 -0.24 15.15
C CYS A 154 -5.04 -1.45 15.89
N TYR A 155 -4.68 -2.68 15.50
CA TYR A 155 -5.17 -3.92 16.12
C TYR A 155 -4.02 -4.75 16.74
N PRO A 156 -3.38 -4.24 17.81
CA PRO A 156 -2.14 -4.80 18.37
C PRO A 156 -2.30 -6.17 19.04
N LYS A 157 -3.54 -6.63 19.26
CA LYS A 157 -3.83 -7.97 19.79
C LYS A 157 -3.30 -9.08 18.86
N GLU A 158 -3.27 -8.82 17.56
CA GLU A 158 -2.94 -9.82 16.54
C GLU A 158 -1.81 -9.37 15.60
N TRP A 159 -1.55 -8.06 15.52
CA TRP A 159 -0.56 -7.49 14.60
C TRP A 159 0.49 -6.68 15.36
N SER A 160 1.75 -7.12 15.26
CA SER A 160 2.89 -6.31 15.69
C SER A 160 3.27 -5.30 14.61
N GLU A 161 4.02 -4.26 14.99
CA GLU A 161 4.62 -3.32 14.03
C GLU A 161 5.43 -4.07 12.96
N ASP A 162 6.26 -5.04 13.35
CA ASP A 162 7.06 -5.85 12.43
C ASP A 162 6.21 -6.64 11.43
N ASN A 163 5.02 -7.11 11.85
CA ASN A 163 4.10 -7.77 10.91
C ASN A 163 3.59 -6.79 9.86
N ILE A 164 3.21 -5.57 10.26
CA ILE A 164 2.73 -4.55 9.31
C ILE A 164 3.84 -4.16 8.33
N ILE A 165 5.06 -3.95 8.83
CA ILE A 165 6.20 -3.61 7.98
C ILE A 165 6.55 -4.75 7.03
N SER A 166 6.48 -6.01 7.48
CA SER A 166 6.73 -7.18 6.64
C SER A 166 5.65 -7.35 5.57
N VAL A 167 4.37 -7.16 5.89
CA VAL A 167 3.29 -7.17 4.90
C VAL A 167 3.51 -6.07 3.86
N LEU A 168 3.89 -4.88 4.31
CA LEU A 168 4.11 -3.72 3.43
C LEU A 168 5.29 -3.92 2.49
N ASP A 169 6.42 -4.44 3.01
CA ASP A 169 7.58 -4.83 2.21
C ASP A 169 7.19 -5.82 1.11
N GLU A 170 6.54 -6.93 1.49
CA GLU A 170 6.11 -7.98 0.55
C GLU A 170 5.07 -7.48 -0.45
N LEU A 171 4.20 -6.55 -0.04
CA LEU A 171 3.18 -5.94 -0.91
C LEU A 171 3.83 -5.09 -2.00
N THR A 172 4.82 -4.28 -1.65
CA THR A 172 5.51 -3.38 -2.59
C THR A 172 6.54 -4.08 -3.49
N SER A 173 6.83 -5.35 -3.22
CA SER A 173 7.77 -6.16 -3.99
C SER A 173 7.09 -7.25 -4.84
N SER A 174 5.75 -7.28 -4.89
CA SER A 174 4.98 -8.29 -5.64
C SER A 174 3.83 -7.66 -6.42
N PRO A 175 3.56 -8.06 -7.68
CA PRO A 175 4.20 -9.14 -8.46
C PRO A 175 5.66 -8.85 -8.81
N ASP A 176 5.92 -7.60 -9.16
CA ASP A 176 7.23 -7.02 -9.39
C ASP A 176 7.39 -5.83 -8.42
N GLU A 177 8.60 -5.27 -8.34
CA GLU A 177 8.86 -4.08 -7.53
C GLU A 177 7.99 -2.90 -8.01
N TRP A 178 7.27 -2.29 -7.08
CA TRP A 178 6.46 -1.11 -7.40
C TRP A 178 7.37 0.09 -7.67
N LEU A 179 6.88 1.02 -8.47
CA LEU A 179 7.55 2.31 -8.65
C LEU A 179 7.67 3.02 -7.31
N ALA A 180 8.84 3.60 -7.02
CA ALA A 180 9.09 4.30 -5.76
C ALA A 180 8.10 5.45 -5.50
N GLU A 181 7.59 6.08 -6.58
CA GLU A 181 6.50 7.06 -6.52
C GLU A 181 5.20 6.47 -5.98
N ASN A 182 4.84 5.25 -6.39
CA ASN A 182 3.66 4.54 -5.89
C ASN A 182 3.81 4.11 -4.44
N VAL A 183 5.01 3.68 -4.04
CA VAL A 183 5.32 3.39 -2.64
C VAL A 183 5.16 4.66 -1.79
N ALA A 184 5.68 5.80 -2.25
CA ALA A 184 5.51 7.08 -1.56
C ALA A 184 4.03 7.49 -1.42
N HIS A 185 3.24 7.37 -2.49
CA HIS A 185 1.79 7.63 -2.43
C HIS A 185 1.07 6.76 -1.38
N LEU A 186 1.34 5.45 -1.36
CA LEU A 186 0.76 4.56 -0.36
C LEU A 186 1.15 4.97 1.06
N LEU A 187 2.44 5.27 1.28
CA LEU A 187 2.95 5.61 2.61
C LEU A 187 2.35 6.93 3.12
N ILE A 188 2.23 7.97 2.29
CA ILE A 188 1.51 9.21 2.66
C ILE A 188 0.12 8.90 3.21
N LEU A 189 -0.63 8.02 2.53
CA LEU A 189 -1.98 7.66 2.94
C LEU A 189 -2.02 6.74 4.16
N CYS A 190 -0.97 5.96 4.42
CA CYS A 190 -0.83 5.16 5.64
C CYS A 190 -0.57 6.03 6.88
N GLY A 191 -0.02 7.23 6.70
CA GLY A 191 0.26 8.20 7.76
C GLY A 191 1.62 8.04 8.41
N ASP A 192 1.96 9.02 9.26
CA ASP A 192 3.32 9.29 9.76
C ASP A 192 3.95 8.10 10.48
N LEU A 193 3.16 7.39 11.29
CA LEU A 193 3.67 6.33 12.16
C LEU A 193 4.12 5.12 11.33
N ILE A 194 3.25 4.59 10.47
CA ILE A 194 3.59 3.46 9.58
C ILE A 194 4.72 3.86 8.63
N THR A 195 4.63 5.05 8.04
CA THR A 195 5.65 5.59 7.13
C THR A 195 7.03 5.65 7.78
N SER A 196 7.12 6.29 8.95
CA SER A 196 8.40 6.42 9.66
C SER A 196 8.98 5.05 10.00
N LYS A 197 8.16 4.12 10.49
CA LYS A 197 8.60 2.76 10.85
C LYS A 197 9.12 1.98 9.65
N MET A 198 8.43 2.05 8.51
CA MET A 198 8.85 1.41 7.26
C MET A 198 10.22 1.92 6.81
N LEU A 199 10.40 3.24 6.73
CA LEU A 199 11.63 3.84 6.24
C LEU A 199 12.81 3.65 7.21
N ILE A 200 12.56 3.74 8.52
CA ILE A 200 13.55 3.41 9.54
C ILE A 200 13.97 1.94 9.42
N SER A 201 13.03 1.02 9.18
CA SER A 201 13.36 -0.39 8.94
C SER A 201 14.29 -0.56 7.74
N LYS A 202 14.05 0.15 6.62
CA LYS A 202 14.99 0.15 5.48
C LYS A 202 16.39 0.63 5.88
N ALA A 203 16.46 1.72 6.65
CA ALA A 203 17.72 2.32 7.09
C ALA A 203 18.54 1.38 7.99
N ILE A 204 17.89 0.77 9.00
CA ILE A 204 18.52 -0.16 9.95
C ILE A 204 19.05 -1.39 9.22
N ASN A 205 18.26 -1.93 8.28
CA ASN A 205 18.64 -3.09 7.46
C ASN A 205 19.65 -2.77 6.35
N GLY A 206 20.11 -1.51 6.24
CA GLY A 206 21.15 -1.12 5.28
C GLY A 206 20.67 -1.04 3.82
N ARG A 207 19.35 -1.01 3.58
CA ARG A 207 18.74 -0.87 2.25
C ARG A 207 18.75 0.59 1.80
N ILE A 208 19.95 1.18 1.71
CA ILE A 208 20.14 2.62 1.47
C ILE A 208 19.65 3.04 0.09
N MET A 209 19.89 2.24 -0.96
CA MET A 209 19.47 2.59 -2.32
C MET A 209 17.94 2.66 -2.45
N GLU A 210 17.24 1.65 -1.93
CA GLU A 210 15.78 1.61 -1.90
C GLU A 210 15.22 2.79 -1.07
N LEU A 211 15.78 3.03 0.11
CA LEU A 211 15.40 4.15 0.96
C LEU A 211 15.59 5.51 0.28
N SER A 212 16.70 5.70 -0.43
CA SER A 212 16.98 6.92 -1.20
C SER A 212 15.98 7.10 -2.32
N SER A 213 15.69 6.04 -3.08
CA SER A 213 14.70 6.06 -4.17
C SER A 213 13.32 6.49 -3.64
N ILE A 214 12.83 5.84 -2.58
CA ILE A 214 11.55 6.18 -1.94
C ILE A 214 11.57 7.62 -1.39
N THR A 215 12.65 8.06 -0.76
CA THR A 215 12.76 9.42 -0.20
C THR A 215 12.72 10.49 -1.29
N THR A 216 13.43 10.26 -2.40
CA THR A 216 13.41 11.14 -3.57
C THR A 216 12.01 11.21 -4.16
N SER A 217 11.37 10.07 -4.38
CA SER A 217 9.97 10.00 -4.85
C SER A 217 8.99 10.68 -3.90
N PHE A 218 9.17 10.57 -2.58
CA PHE A 218 8.37 11.31 -1.59
C PHE A 218 8.44 12.82 -1.80
N CYS A 219 9.64 13.35 -2.06
CA CYS A 219 9.80 14.78 -2.32
C CYS A 219 9.01 15.19 -3.57
N VAL A 220 9.13 14.41 -4.66
CA VAL A 220 8.42 14.66 -5.91
C VAL A 220 6.90 14.58 -5.72
N VAL A 221 6.40 13.54 -5.06
CA VAL A 221 4.96 13.37 -4.76
C VAL A 221 4.44 14.52 -3.91
N CYS A 222 5.20 14.98 -2.91
CA CYS A 222 4.80 16.14 -2.12
C CYS A 222 4.67 17.40 -2.98
N VAL A 223 5.63 17.67 -3.88
CA VAL A 223 5.54 18.83 -4.78
C VAL A 223 4.36 18.69 -5.76
N LYS A 224 4.21 17.52 -6.41
CA LYS A 224 3.09 17.23 -7.33
C LYS A 224 1.73 17.51 -6.68
N ASN A 225 1.56 17.11 -5.43
CA ASN A 225 0.29 17.26 -4.70
C ASN A 225 0.23 18.51 -3.82
N SER A 226 1.16 19.46 -3.99
CA SER A 226 1.22 20.70 -3.21
C SER A 226 1.28 20.50 -1.68
N PHE A 227 1.85 19.39 -1.22
CA PHE A 227 2.14 19.13 0.18
C PHE A 227 3.44 19.80 0.63
N SER A 228 3.51 20.17 1.92
CA SER A 228 4.72 20.76 2.48
C SER A 228 5.83 19.72 2.62
N LEU A 229 7.01 20.01 2.04
CA LEU A 229 8.24 19.23 2.26
C LEU A 229 8.74 19.23 3.72
N SER A 230 8.14 20.04 4.60
CA SER A 230 8.41 19.97 6.04
C SER A 230 8.06 18.60 6.63
N TYR A 231 7.06 17.92 6.05
CA TYR A 231 6.72 16.55 6.40
C TYR A 231 7.89 15.59 6.10
N VAL A 232 8.39 15.62 4.86
CA VAL A 232 9.53 14.80 4.41
C VAL A 232 10.78 15.07 5.26
N MET A 233 11.00 16.32 5.67
CA MET A 233 12.12 16.67 6.54
C MET A 233 12.03 16.06 7.93
N THR A 234 10.83 15.99 8.51
CA THR A 234 10.61 15.32 9.80
C THR A 234 10.90 13.83 9.70
N MET A 235 10.43 13.21 8.61
CA MET A 235 10.70 11.80 8.31
C MET A 235 12.19 11.52 8.12
N ILE A 236 12.92 12.37 7.39
CA ILE A 236 14.37 12.26 7.23
C ILE A 236 15.08 12.38 8.58
N GLN A 237 14.68 13.32 9.43
CA GLN A 237 15.28 13.45 10.76
C GLN A 237 15.11 12.15 11.58
N ASN A 238 13.91 11.57 11.58
CA ASN A 238 13.64 10.29 12.24
C ASN A 238 14.52 9.15 11.70
N ILE A 239 14.73 9.09 10.39
CA ILE A 239 15.62 8.12 9.75
C ILE A 239 17.06 8.31 10.21
N LEU A 240 17.55 9.56 10.21
CA LEU A 240 18.92 9.87 10.62
C LEU A 240 19.16 9.57 12.09
N ASP A 241 18.19 9.87 12.95
CA ASP A 241 18.27 9.60 14.39
C ASP A 241 18.35 8.10 14.67
N ALA A 242 17.66 7.27 13.86
CA ALA A 242 17.74 5.82 13.92
C ALA A 242 19.03 5.23 13.31
N MET A 243 19.80 6.01 12.55
CA MET A 243 21.08 5.59 12.00
C MET A 243 22.23 5.88 12.98
N ASP A 244 22.88 4.84 13.50
CA ASP A 244 23.98 5.00 14.47
C ASP A 244 25.33 5.45 13.85
N ASN A 245 25.43 5.53 12.52
CA ASN A 245 26.71 5.70 11.82
C ASN A 245 26.70 6.92 10.88
N GLY A 246 27.56 7.89 11.16
CA GLY A 246 27.73 9.09 10.32
C GLY A 246 28.10 8.80 8.86
N LYS A 247 28.84 7.71 8.58
CA LYS A 247 29.14 7.27 7.21
C LYS A 247 27.87 6.80 6.48
N LYS A 248 26.98 6.06 7.15
CA LYS A 248 25.70 5.63 6.57
C LYS A 248 24.78 6.82 6.30
N ARG A 249 24.74 7.80 7.21
CA ARG A 249 23.99 9.06 7.03
C ARG A 249 24.49 9.83 5.80
N LEU A 250 25.80 9.96 5.65
CA LEU A 250 26.40 10.62 4.48
C LEU A 250 26.10 9.84 3.18
N GLN A 251 26.23 8.52 3.21
CA GLN A 251 25.92 7.67 2.06
C GLN A 251 24.46 7.80 1.62
N PHE A 252 23.52 7.87 2.58
CA PHE A 252 22.11 8.09 2.30
C PHE A 252 21.88 9.44 1.60
N PHE A 253 22.42 10.54 2.15
CA PHE A 253 22.26 11.85 1.51
C PHE A 253 22.87 11.92 0.11
N ASN A 254 24.07 11.38 -0.08
CA ASN A 254 24.69 11.33 -1.41
C ASN A 254 23.82 10.54 -2.39
N SER A 255 23.32 9.38 -1.93
CA SER A 255 22.45 8.54 -2.75
C SER A 255 21.12 9.22 -3.10
N VAL A 256 20.51 9.99 -2.20
CA VAL A 256 19.31 10.81 -2.51
C VAL A 256 19.61 11.85 -3.60
N MET A 257 20.74 12.55 -3.48
CA MET A 257 21.17 13.55 -4.48
C MET A 257 21.48 12.91 -5.84
N ASP A 258 22.14 11.75 -5.83
CA ASP A 258 22.38 10.96 -7.04
C ASP A 258 21.05 10.53 -7.68
N MET A 259 20.07 10.06 -6.89
CA MET A 259 18.73 9.70 -7.42
C MET A 259 18.03 10.88 -8.09
N PHE A 260 18.07 12.07 -7.50
CA PHE A 260 17.54 13.27 -8.18
C PHE A 260 18.28 13.56 -9.48
N ARG A 261 19.62 13.42 -9.50
CA ARG A 261 20.40 13.63 -10.72
C ARG A 261 19.99 12.66 -11.82
N GLU A 262 19.96 11.36 -11.53
CA GLU A 262 19.59 10.35 -12.52
C GLU A 262 18.17 10.58 -13.06
N LEU A 263 17.18 10.82 -12.19
CA LEU A 263 15.80 11.09 -12.63
C LEU A 263 15.70 12.32 -13.55
N ILE A 264 16.42 13.40 -13.24
CA ILE A 264 16.44 14.63 -14.05
C ILE A 264 17.10 14.39 -15.41
N LEU A 265 18.19 13.60 -15.44
CA LEU A 265 18.88 13.26 -16.68
C LEU A 265 18.04 12.33 -17.55
N ASP A 266 17.45 11.29 -16.97
CA ASP A 266 16.56 10.36 -17.67
C ASP A 266 15.38 11.13 -18.31
N MET A 267 14.74 12.02 -17.55
CA MET A 267 13.66 12.85 -18.10
C MET A 267 14.13 13.74 -19.24
N HIS A 268 15.36 14.27 -19.20
CA HIS A 268 15.90 15.11 -20.27
C HIS A 268 16.28 14.30 -21.52
N GLU A 269 16.87 13.12 -21.35
CA GLU A 269 17.31 12.26 -22.44
C GLU A 269 16.16 11.57 -23.16
N PHE A 270 15.11 11.21 -22.43
CA PHE A 270 13.96 10.46 -22.96
C PHE A 270 12.69 11.30 -23.15
N SER A 271 12.72 12.61 -22.87
CA SER A 271 11.60 13.50 -23.19
C SER A 271 11.38 13.60 -24.70
N ASP A 272 10.22 13.16 -25.18
CA ASP A 272 9.79 13.38 -26.56
C ASP A 272 9.44 14.88 -26.73
N PRO A 273 10.03 15.58 -27.73
CA PRO A 273 9.77 17.00 -27.96
C PRO A 273 8.30 17.35 -28.26
N GLU A 274 7.45 16.37 -28.63
CA GLU A 274 6.01 16.58 -28.80
C GLU A 274 5.20 16.36 -27.52
N ASP A 275 5.82 15.83 -26.47
CA ASP A 275 5.12 15.43 -25.26
C ASP A 275 5.06 16.54 -24.20
N THR A 276 3.91 16.66 -23.54
CA THR A 276 3.61 17.74 -22.59
C THR A 276 4.14 17.47 -21.18
N HIS A 277 5.16 16.61 -21.05
CA HIS A 277 5.89 16.28 -19.82
C HIS A 277 6.66 17.46 -19.18
N GLY A 278 6.49 18.70 -19.67
CA GLY A 278 7.09 19.89 -19.08
C GLY A 278 6.80 20.07 -17.58
N ASN A 279 5.70 19.48 -17.09
CA ASN A 279 5.36 19.49 -15.67
C ASN A 279 6.22 18.52 -14.83
N ASP A 280 6.63 17.35 -15.36
CA ASP A 280 7.37 16.35 -14.58
C ASP A 280 8.79 16.81 -14.26
N MET A 281 9.48 17.38 -15.26
CA MET A 281 10.79 18.01 -15.06
C MET A 281 10.69 19.17 -14.07
N TYR A 282 9.64 19.99 -14.16
CA TYR A 282 9.36 21.06 -13.20
C TYR A 282 9.21 20.52 -11.77
N TYR A 283 8.46 19.43 -11.57
CA TYR A 283 8.28 18.84 -10.24
C TYR A 283 9.58 18.29 -9.67
N MET A 284 10.40 17.61 -10.47
CA MET A 284 11.69 17.07 -10.02
C MET A 284 12.67 18.16 -9.61
N VAL A 285 12.85 19.18 -10.46
CA VAL A 285 13.75 20.31 -10.17
C VAL A 285 13.28 21.09 -8.95
N THR A 286 11.96 21.32 -8.83
CA THR A 286 11.37 21.99 -7.65
C THR A 286 11.56 21.17 -6.38
N ALA A 287 11.34 19.86 -6.43
CA ALA A 287 11.56 18.95 -5.31
C ALA A 287 13.02 18.95 -4.85
N LEU A 288 13.97 18.86 -5.78
CA LEU A 288 15.40 18.95 -5.48
C LEU A 288 15.77 20.30 -4.84
N ALA A 289 15.28 21.41 -5.40
CA ALA A 289 15.57 22.75 -4.91
C ALA A 289 15.05 22.95 -3.47
N GLU A 290 13.79 22.60 -3.22
CA GLU A 290 13.19 22.75 -1.88
C GLU A 290 13.78 21.76 -0.87
N PHE A 291 14.10 20.52 -1.28
CA PHE A 291 14.85 19.57 -0.46
C PHE A 291 16.19 20.17 -0.04
N THR A 292 17.00 20.62 -1.00
CA THR A 292 18.33 21.19 -0.75
C THR A 292 18.26 22.41 0.16
N LYS A 293 17.31 23.31 -0.10
CA LYS A 293 17.05 24.50 0.73
C LYS A 293 16.76 24.13 2.18
N LYS A 294 15.92 23.13 2.41
CA LYS A 294 15.58 22.65 3.76
C LYS A 294 16.76 21.96 4.46
N ILE A 295 17.57 21.18 3.74
CA ILE A 295 18.81 20.60 4.28
C ILE A 295 19.80 21.70 4.69
N ILE A 296 19.99 22.74 3.86
CA ILE A 296 20.84 23.88 4.20
C ILE A 296 20.29 24.60 5.45
N GLN A 297 18.98 24.85 5.54
CA GLN A 297 18.38 25.46 6.72
C GLN A 297 18.62 24.63 8.00
N LEU A 298 18.57 23.30 7.92
CA LEU A 298 18.88 22.42 9.04
C LEU A 298 20.37 22.46 9.41
N ALA A 299 21.26 22.39 8.42
CA ALA A 299 22.70 22.42 8.63
C ALA A 299 23.18 23.75 9.27
N TYR A 300 22.55 24.86 8.91
CA TYR A 300 22.89 26.20 9.39
C TYR A 300 21.87 26.75 10.39
N LYS A 301 21.04 25.91 11.01
CA LYS A 301 19.96 26.33 11.93
C LYS A 301 20.47 27.29 13.02
N ASN A 302 21.62 26.98 13.60
CA ASN A 302 22.26 27.78 14.67
C ASN A 302 22.87 29.10 14.17
N SER A 303 23.15 29.23 12.88
CA SER A 303 23.72 30.44 12.27
C SER A 303 22.66 31.38 11.69
N ILE A 304 21.47 30.86 11.41
CA ILE A 304 20.35 31.61 10.80
C ILE A 304 19.38 32.14 11.87
N THR A 305 19.31 31.53 13.05
CA THR A 305 18.43 31.93 14.16
C THR A 305 19.04 32.98 15.11
N LEU A 306 19.64 34.04 14.54
CA LEU A 306 20.05 35.24 15.28
C LEU A 306 18.85 36.16 15.58
#